data_AF-A0A3M1WIA7-F1
#
_entry.id   AF-A0A3M1WIA7-F1
#
_cell.length_a   1.000
_cell.length_b   1.000
_cell.length_c   1.000
_cell.angle_alpha   90.00
_cell.angle_beta   90.00
_cell.angle_gamma   90.00
#
_symmetry.space_group_name_H-M   'P 1'
#
loop_
_entity.id
_entity.type
_entity.pdbx_description
1 polymer ?
#
loop_
_entity_poly.entity_id
_entity_poly.type
_entity_poly.pdbx_seq_one_letter_code
_entity_poly.pdbx_strand_id
1 'polypeptide(L)'
;MSTQDNQPALHGAIVSMVSLAAGIASNHPRMGLCQVERLVGLGIPRHQIEAVIEIARHIRDEASEQLDARFNEAWQELAPVEEGGCCSGSEESATSSCCGGAEPARKEQTAPEGEACCTPTPSGQPCC
;
A
#
# COMPACT_ATOMS: atom_id res chain seq x y z
N MET A 1 -2.48 -43.13 -4.73
CA MET A 1 -2.29 -42.52 -3.40
C MET A 1 -0.92 -41.87 -3.42
N SER A 2 -0.86 -40.58 -3.77
CA SER A 2 0.39 -39.84 -3.89
C SER A 2 0.96 -39.59 -2.50
N THR A 3 2.14 -40.14 -2.23
CA THR A 3 2.93 -39.88 -1.03
C THR A 3 3.56 -38.50 -1.15
N GLN A 4 2.87 -37.48 -0.67
CA GLN A 4 3.33 -36.08 -0.74
C GLN A 4 3.32 -35.43 0.65
N ASP A 5 3.87 -36.06 1.68
CA ASP A 5 3.98 -35.40 3.00
C ASP A 5 5.13 -35.99 3.86
N ASN A 6 6.34 -35.98 3.31
CA ASN A 6 7.56 -36.09 4.11
C ASN A 6 8.57 -34.99 3.72
N GLN A 7 8.06 -33.81 3.40
CA GLN A 7 8.87 -32.59 3.28
C GLN A 7 8.87 -31.93 4.66
N PRO A 8 10.03 -31.59 5.22
CA PRO A 8 10.08 -30.87 6.49
C PRO A 8 9.34 -29.54 6.31
N ALA A 9 8.20 -29.40 6.99
CA ALA A 9 7.42 -28.17 6.96
C ALA A 9 8.31 -27.00 7.39
N LEU A 10 8.14 -25.85 6.73
CA LEU A 10 8.80 -24.62 7.15
C LEU A 10 8.45 -24.34 8.60
N HIS A 11 9.45 -23.94 9.38
CA HIS A 11 9.24 -23.58 10.78
C HIS A 11 8.17 -22.49 10.88
N GLY A 12 7.21 -22.63 11.79
CA GLY A 12 6.02 -21.74 11.86
C GLY A 12 6.36 -20.25 12.02
N ALA A 13 7.52 -19.94 12.62
CA ALA A 13 8.05 -18.57 12.68
C ALA A 13 8.35 -17.98 11.30
N ILE A 14 8.96 -18.76 10.41
CA ILE A 14 9.32 -18.35 9.05
C ILE A 14 8.04 -18.08 8.26
N VAL A 15 7.09 -19.00 8.32
CA VAL A 15 5.78 -18.84 7.66
C VAL A 15 5.10 -17.56 8.14
N SER A 16 5.09 -17.30 9.45
CA SER A 16 4.49 -16.10 10.02
C SER A 16 5.19 -14.80 9.57
N MET A 17 6.52 -14.79 9.45
CA MET A 17 7.28 -13.64 8.93
C MET A 17 6.99 -13.41 7.45
N VAL A 18 6.93 -14.46 6.64
CA VAL A 18 6.60 -14.36 5.20
C VAL A 18 5.17 -13.86 5.01
N SER A 19 4.21 -14.33 5.81
CA SER A 19 2.83 -13.83 5.76
C SER A 19 2.74 -12.34 6.12
N LEU A 20 3.50 -11.88 7.12
CA LEU A 20 3.59 -10.46 7.45
C LEU A 20 4.14 -9.66 6.26
N ALA A 21 5.27 -10.11 5.68
CA ALA A 21 5.89 -9.46 4.54
C ALA A 21 4.93 -9.35 3.34
N ALA A 22 4.25 -10.46 3.01
CA ALA A 22 3.27 -10.51 1.93
C ALA A 22 2.08 -9.57 2.18
N GLY A 23 1.58 -9.48 3.42
CA GLY A 23 0.50 -8.58 3.79
C GLY A 23 0.87 -7.10 3.62
N ILE A 24 2.09 -6.72 3.99
CA ILE A 24 2.61 -5.36 3.80
C ILE A 24 2.84 -5.08 2.31
N ALA A 25 3.52 -5.99 1.60
CA ALA A 25 3.88 -5.83 0.20
C ALA A 25 2.64 -5.72 -0.73
N SER A 26 1.57 -6.44 -0.41
CA SER A 26 0.30 -6.40 -1.15
C SER A 26 -0.62 -5.25 -0.78
N ASN A 27 -0.22 -4.38 0.16
CA ASN A 27 -1.06 -3.33 0.72
C ASN A 27 -2.42 -3.85 1.23
N HIS A 28 -2.44 -5.04 1.83
CA HIS A 28 -3.68 -5.66 2.27
C HIS A 28 -4.29 -4.86 3.44
N PRO A 29 -5.60 -4.55 3.44
CA PRO A 29 -6.23 -3.63 4.40
C PRO A 29 -6.11 -4.05 5.87
N ARG A 30 -5.85 -5.32 6.14
CA ARG A 30 -5.63 -5.85 7.51
C ARG A 30 -4.20 -5.59 8.04
N MET A 31 -3.25 -5.15 7.20
CA MET A 31 -1.85 -4.75 7.48
C MET A 31 -1.08 -5.53 8.57
N GLY A 32 -1.39 -6.81 8.82
CA GLY A 32 -0.60 -7.69 9.66
C GLY A 32 -0.35 -7.24 11.12
N LEU A 33 -1.05 -6.22 11.65
CA LEU A 33 -0.74 -5.67 12.99
C LEU A 33 -0.91 -6.72 14.10
N CYS A 34 -1.99 -7.51 14.03
CA CYS A 34 -2.21 -8.67 14.90
C CYS A 34 -1.12 -9.76 14.73
N GLN A 35 -0.46 -9.79 13.57
CA GLN A 35 0.59 -10.75 13.24
C GLN A 35 1.94 -10.36 13.85
N VAL A 36 2.22 -9.06 13.99
CA VAL A 36 3.40 -8.55 14.69
C VAL A 36 3.38 -8.99 16.16
N GLU A 37 2.24 -8.86 16.83
CA GLU A 37 2.07 -9.33 18.21
C GLU A 37 2.30 -10.84 18.36
N ARG A 38 1.81 -11.63 17.39
CA ARG A 38 2.05 -13.07 17.33
C ARG A 38 3.54 -13.40 17.19
N LEU A 39 4.27 -12.69 16.32
CA LEU A 39 5.71 -12.91 16.12
C LEU A 39 6.52 -12.59 17.38
N VAL A 40 6.16 -11.52 18.10
CA VAL A 40 6.75 -11.20 19.39
C VAL A 40 6.46 -12.28 20.43
N GLY A 41 5.22 -12.79 20.47
CA GLY A 41 4.83 -13.91 21.35
C GLY A 41 5.55 -15.23 21.06
N LEU A 42 6.01 -15.43 19.81
CA LEU A 42 6.85 -16.56 19.41
C LEU A 42 8.34 -16.40 19.77
N GLY A 43 8.71 -15.29 20.43
CA GLY A 43 10.09 -15.03 20.87
C GLY A 43 11.03 -14.56 19.75
N ILE A 44 10.48 -14.10 18.62
CA ILE A 44 11.28 -13.57 17.51
C ILE A 44 11.81 -12.19 17.91
N PRO A 45 13.12 -11.94 17.77
CA PRO A 45 13.69 -10.66 18.20
C PRO A 45 13.23 -9.52 17.28
N ARG A 46 13.02 -8.35 17.87
CA ARG A 46 12.48 -7.16 17.17
C ARG A 46 13.23 -6.80 15.90
N HIS A 47 14.57 -6.87 15.92
CA HIS A 47 15.40 -6.56 14.76
C HIS A 47 15.09 -7.46 13.53
N GLN A 48 14.66 -8.71 13.72
CA GLN A 48 14.27 -9.57 12.60
C GLN A 48 12.92 -9.15 12.01
N ILE A 49 11.97 -8.77 12.88
CA ILE A 49 10.65 -8.29 12.44
C ILE A 49 10.80 -6.95 11.71
N GLU A 50 11.65 -6.04 12.22
CA GLU A 50 11.98 -4.76 11.60
C GLU A 50 12.58 -4.96 10.20
N ALA A 51 13.59 -5.83 10.06
CA ALA A 51 14.18 -6.13 8.75
C ALA A 51 13.14 -6.66 7.74
N VAL A 52 12.23 -7.53 8.17
CA VAL A 52 11.13 -8.03 7.31
C VAL A 52 10.19 -6.90 6.88
N ILE A 53 9.85 -5.99 7.80
CA ILE A 53 9.00 -4.82 7.51
C ILE A 53 9.70 -3.88 6.52
N GLU A 54 10.99 -3.62 6.69
CA GLU A 54 11.79 -2.76 5.80
C GLU A 54 11.82 -3.31 4.37
N ILE A 55 12.12 -4.61 4.22
CA ILE A 55 12.14 -5.27 2.92
C ILE A 55 10.75 -5.20 2.27
N ALA A 56 9.69 -5.50 3.01
CA ALA A 56 8.34 -5.51 2.46
C ALA A 56 7.86 -4.12 2.02
N ARG A 57 8.21 -3.06 2.78
CA ARG A 57 7.91 -1.67 2.40
C ARG A 57 8.67 -1.27 1.14
N HIS A 58 9.96 -1.58 1.08
CA HIS A 58 10.79 -1.28 -0.09
C HIS A 58 10.21 -1.90 -1.37
N ILE A 59 9.84 -3.19 -1.33
CA ILE A 59 9.24 -3.88 -2.49
C ILE A 59 7.93 -3.21 -2.93
N ARG A 60 7.07 -2.87 -1.97
CA ARG A 60 5.79 -2.22 -2.29
C ARG A 60 6.00 -0.88 -2.96
N ASP A 61 6.85 -0.04 -2.36
CA ASP A 61 7.05 1.33 -2.80
C ASP A 61 7.75 1.35 -4.16
N GLU A 62 8.77 0.51 -4.37
CA GLU A 62 9.43 0.35 -5.68
C GLU A 62 8.46 -0.17 -6.76
N ALA A 63 7.60 -1.13 -6.44
CA ALA A 63 6.60 -1.64 -7.38
C ALA A 63 5.55 -0.57 -7.73
N SER A 64 5.12 0.23 -6.77
CA SER A 64 4.21 1.36 -7.00
C SER A 64 4.84 2.40 -7.91
N GLU A 65 6.09 2.80 -7.67
CA GLU A 65 6.81 3.75 -8.52
C GLU A 65 6.93 3.26 -9.97
N GLN A 66 7.26 1.98 -10.18
CA GLN A 66 7.33 1.40 -11.52
C GLN A 66 5.97 1.34 -12.22
N LEU A 67 4.89 1.06 -11.50
CA LEU A 67 3.54 1.07 -12.06
C LEU A 67 3.11 2.47 -12.47
N ASP A 68 3.34 3.46 -11.60
CA ASP A 68 3.01 4.85 -11.88
C ASP A 68 3.79 5.36 -13.10
N ALA A 69 5.08 5.00 -13.22
CA ALA A 69 5.89 5.33 -14.39
C ALA A 69 5.29 4.75 -15.69
N ARG A 70 4.85 3.48 -15.68
CA ARG A 70 4.21 2.85 -16.84
C ARG A 70 2.89 3.51 -17.22
N PHE A 71 2.08 3.91 -16.24
CA PHE A 71 0.85 4.63 -16.52
C PHE A 71 1.12 6.00 -17.14
N ASN A 72 2.13 6.71 -16.63
CA ASN A 72 2.52 8.00 -17.16
C ASN A 72 3.08 7.88 -18.59
N GLU A 73 3.90 6.87 -18.89
CA GLU A 73 4.39 6.58 -20.24
C GLU A 73 3.23 6.26 -21.20
N ALA A 74 2.31 5.38 -20.81
CA ALA A 74 1.12 5.07 -21.62
C ALA A 74 0.24 6.30 -21.86
N TRP A 75 0.13 7.20 -20.87
CA TRP A 75 -0.61 8.45 -21.03
C TRP A 75 0.07 9.41 -22.01
N GLN A 76 1.41 9.47 -22.00
CA GLN A 76 2.18 10.28 -22.95
C GLN A 76 2.10 9.74 -24.38
N GLU A 77 2.09 8.42 -24.57
CA GLU A 77 1.93 7.81 -25.90
C GLU A 77 0.54 8.09 -26.49
N LEU A 78 -0.49 8.15 -25.65
CA LEU A 78 -1.86 8.49 -26.05
C LEU A 78 -2.11 9.99 -26.17
N ALA A 79 -1.21 10.83 -25.63
CA ALA A 79 -1.29 12.26 -25.81
C ALA A 79 -1.02 12.58 -27.29
N PRO A 80 -1.96 13.22 -28.02
CA PRO A 80 -1.64 13.72 -29.34
C PRO A 80 -0.44 14.65 -29.22
N VAL A 81 0.47 14.57 -30.18
CA VAL A 81 1.63 15.46 -30.31
C VAL A 81 1.11 16.85 -30.68
N GLU A 82 0.57 17.56 -29.69
CA GLU A 82 0.28 18.97 -29.80
C GLU A 82 1.58 19.72 -29.48
N GLU A 83 2.39 19.98 -30.52
CA GLU A 83 3.24 21.16 -30.51
C GLU A 83 2.33 22.38 -30.40
N GLY A 84 2.03 22.81 -29.18
CA GLY A 84 0.98 23.81 -29.01
C GLY A 84 0.66 24.20 -27.57
N GLY A 85 1.63 24.80 -26.89
CA GLY A 85 1.36 25.90 -25.97
C GLY A 85 0.64 25.57 -24.65
N CYS A 86 1.41 25.53 -23.58
CA CYS A 86 1.15 26.40 -22.43
C CYS A 86 2.45 26.46 -21.62
N CYS A 87 2.98 27.67 -21.40
CA CYS A 87 4.19 27.94 -20.60
C CYS A 87 5.53 27.68 -21.30
N SER A 88 5.94 28.58 -22.21
CA SER A 88 7.33 29.08 -22.30
C SER A 88 7.41 30.26 -23.26
N GLY A 89 7.86 31.41 -22.78
CA GLY A 89 8.09 32.60 -23.59
C GLY A 89 7.88 33.87 -22.80
N SER A 90 8.98 34.44 -22.34
CA SER A 90 9.09 35.54 -21.40
C SER A 90 8.65 36.91 -21.94
N GLU A 91 8.37 37.80 -20.99
CA GLU A 91 8.50 39.27 -21.01
C GLU A 91 7.36 40.09 -21.64
N GLU A 92 6.67 40.79 -20.72
CA GLU A 92 6.00 42.08 -20.86
C GLU A 92 4.54 42.13 -21.37
N SER A 93 3.66 42.27 -20.36
CA SER A 93 2.48 43.14 -20.36
C SER A 93 1.11 42.55 -20.74
N ALA A 94 0.38 42.32 -19.65
CA ALA A 94 -1.03 42.70 -19.45
C ALA A 94 -2.13 41.89 -20.17
N THR A 95 -2.80 41.11 -19.30
CA THR A 95 -4.24 40.88 -19.24
C THR A 95 -4.89 40.11 -20.39
N SER A 96 -4.94 38.78 -20.25
CA SER A 96 -6.18 38.05 -20.50
C SER A 96 -6.23 36.79 -19.64
N SER A 97 -7.16 36.84 -18.69
CA SER A 97 -7.56 35.81 -17.73
C SER A 97 -8.05 34.53 -18.42
N CYS A 98 -7.31 33.43 -18.24
CA CYS A 98 -7.75 32.04 -18.43
C CYS A 98 -7.00 31.22 -17.35
N CYS A 99 -7.53 30.73 -16.23
CA CYS A 99 -8.89 30.52 -15.77
C CYS A 99 -8.97 30.92 -14.28
N GLY A 100 -10.08 31.58 -13.93
CA GLY A 100 -10.39 32.02 -12.57
C GLY A 100 -10.52 30.85 -11.58
N GLY A 101 -10.21 31.17 -10.32
CA GLY A 101 -10.24 30.23 -9.22
C GLY A 101 -11.63 29.76 -8.80
N ALA A 102 -11.62 28.68 -8.03
CA ALA A 102 -12.56 28.40 -6.97
C ALA A 102 -11.90 27.42 -6.00
N GLU A 103 -11.45 27.93 -4.85
CA GLU A 103 -11.46 27.12 -3.61
C GLU A 103 -12.89 26.61 -3.38
N PRO A 104 -13.05 25.39 -2.87
CA PRO A 104 -13.83 25.29 -1.66
C PRO A 104 -13.27 24.32 -0.62
N ALA A 105 -13.15 24.85 0.61
CA ALA A 105 -13.59 24.24 1.87
C ALA A 105 -13.02 22.86 2.25
N ARG A 106 -11.98 22.93 3.09
CA ARG A 106 -11.67 21.99 4.19
C ARG A 106 -12.94 21.61 4.94
N LYS A 107 -13.39 20.34 4.82
CA LYS A 107 -14.35 19.75 5.75
C LYS A 107 -13.58 18.98 6.82
N GLU A 108 -13.57 19.56 8.00
CA GLU A 108 -13.24 18.88 9.25
C GLU A 108 -14.31 17.82 9.51
N GLN A 109 -13.93 16.54 9.53
CA GLN A 109 -14.79 15.46 9.98
C GLN A 109 -14.33 15.02 11.36
N THR A 110 -15.09 15.51 12.34
CA THR A 110 -15.23 15.00 13.70
C THR A 110 -15.54 13.49 13.68
N ALA A 111 -14.87 12.75 14.57
CA ALA A 111 -15.13 11.36 14.88
C ALA A 111 -16.59 11.11 15.30
N PRO A 112 -17.08 9.88 15.12
CA PRO A 112 -17.76 9.23 16.24
C PRO A 112 -16.99 8.00 16.68
N GLU A 113 -16.83 7.94 17.99
CA GLU A 113 -16.26 6.85 18.75
C GLU A 113 -17.22 5.65 18.76
N GLY A 114 -16.67 4.46 18.53
CA GLY A 114 -17.15 3.21 19.13
C GLY A 114 -18.31 2.48 18.44
N GLU A 115 -17.99 1.59 17.50
CA GLU A 115 -18.76 0.36 17.29
C GLU A 115 -17.82 -0.82 17.05
N ALA A 116 -18.04 -1.90 17.79
CA ALA A 116 -17.11 -2.98 18.05
C ALA A 116 -16.69 -3.78 16.80
N CYS A 117 -15.37 -3.96 16.64
CA CYS A 117 -14.72 -4.64 15.51
C CYS A 117 -14.87 -6.17 15.46
N CYS A 118 -15.94 -6.77 16.03
CA CYS A 118 -16.08 -8.22 16.10
C CYS A 118 -17.53 -8.67 15.88
N THR A 119 -17.93 -8.91 14.63
CA THR A 119 -19.06 -9.81 14.35
C THR A 119 -18.52 -11.20 13.99
N PRO A 120 -18.88 -12.27 14.72
CA PRO A 120 -18.39 -13.61 14.43
C PRO A 120 -18.94 -14.11 13.09
N THR A 121 -18.06 -14.60 12.22
CA THR A 121 -18.45 -15.43 11.07
C THR A 121 -19.01 -16.75 11.60
N PRO A 122 -20.07 -17.34 10.99
CA PRO A 122 -20.72 -18.57 11.47
C PRO A 122 -19.80 -19.80 11.59
N SER A 123 -18.54 -19.71 11.16
CA SER A 123 -17.56 -20.79 11.24
C SER A 123 -16.61 -20.71 12.44
N GLY A 124 -16.77 -19.73 13.34
CA GLY A 124 -16.03 -19.69 14.61
C GLY A 124 -14.50 -19.56 14.49
N GLN A 125 -13.96 -19.33 13.29
CA GLN A 125 -12.55 -18.98 13.11
C GLN A 125 -12.40 -17.46 13.29
N PRO A 126 -11.45 -16.99 14.12
CA PRO A 126 -11.09 -15.59 14.11
C PRO A 126 -10.58 -15.23 12.71
N CYS A 127 -10.95 -14.06 12.22
CA CYS A 127 -10.48 -13.52 10.94
C CYS A 127 -8.96 -13.35 10.96
N CYS A 128 -8.24 -14.41 10.62
CA CYS A 128 -6.80 -14.47 10.39
C CYS A 128 -6.59 -15.33 9.15
#